data_AF-A0A0G1QUE5-F1
#
_entry.id   AF-A0A0G1QUE5-F1
#
_cell.length_a   1.000
_cell.length_b   1.000
_cell.length_c   1.000
_cell.angle_alpha   90.00
_cell.angle_beta   90.00
_cell.angle_gamma   90.00
#
_symmetry.space_group_name_H-M   'P 1'
#
loop_
_entity.id
_entity.type
_entity.pdbx_description
1 polymer ?
#
loop_
_entity_poly.entity_id
_entity_poly.type
_entity_poly.pdbx_seq_one_letter_code
_entity_poly.pdbx_strand_id
1 'polypeptide(L)'
;MSFDDAVSALLGRSTEKLLPTEFVLALLKLKIKELGGKSVFLDGLPRESDQISYSLYFRELAGYTDAADLFVLIDIPESVIDERIKYRVICPLCNTSRNKKLLITSKIESDSADNEFYLVCDNPTCRGARMEPKEGDNLGINPIKGRLLKDEEIIKTVFSLHGIPKILLRNHVPAAQAKKYFDDYELTPEYSFEWEKEEKKVKVIEKPWTIKDDNGVECFSLLAPPVMVAMVKQMAEVLKI
;
A
#
# COMPACT_ATOMS: atom_id res chain seq x y z
N MET A 1 -27.29 -16.25 -5.81
CA MET A 1 -26.79 -16.22 -7.21
C MET A 1 -26.69 -17.66 -7.69
N SER A 2 -27.02 -17.96 -8.96
CA SER A 2 -26.80 -19.30 -9.52
C SER A 2 -25.33 -19.52 -9.90
N PHE A 3 -24.90 -20.77 -10.09
CA PHE A 3 -23.53 -21.06 -10.54
C PHE A 3 -23.22 -20.41 -11.90
N ASP A 4 -24.18 -20.46 -12.83
CA ASP A 4 -24.03 -19.91 -14.18
C ASP A 4 -23.88 -18.38 -14.16
N ASP A 5 -24.57 -17.70 -13.24
CA ASP A 5 -24.43 -16.25 -13.03
C ASP A 5 -23.01 -15.91 -12.50
N ALA A 6 -22.45 -16.73 -11.61
CA ALA A 6 -21.12 -16.52 -11.05
C ALA A 6 -20.01 -16.73 -12.09
N VAL A 7 -20.14 -17.77 -12.92
CA VAL A 7 -19.22 -18.02 -14.05
C VAL A 7 -19.31 -16.90 -15.09
N SER A 8 -20.53 -16.45 -15.39
CA SER A 8 -20.75 -15.33 -16.31
C SER A 8 -20.14 -14.03 -15.80
N ALA A 9 -20.25 -13.75 -14.49
CA ALA A 9 -19.61 -12.61 -13.86
C ALA A 9 -18.07 -12.67 -13.93
N LEU A 10 -17.48 -13.86 -13.72
CA LEU A 10 -16.04 -14.09 -13.85
C LEU A 10 -15.54 -13.84 -15.29
N LEU A 11 -16.25 -14.39 -16.28
CA LEU A 11 -15.90 -14.25 -17.69
C LEU A 11 -16.11 -12.82 -18.22
N GLY A 12 -17.13 -12.13 -17.70
CA GLY A 12 -17.48 -10.76 -18.12
C GLY A 12 -16.50 -9.68 -17.63
N ARG A 13 -15.63 -9.98 -16.65
CA ARG A 13 -14.61 -9.05 -16.11
C ARG A 13 -15.16 -7.64 -15.81
N SER A 14 -16.31 -7.57 -15.14
CA SER A 14 -16.89 -6.29 -14.73
C SER A 14 -16.09 -5.66 -13.59
N THR A 15 -15.83 -4.35 -13.67
CA THR A 15 -15.25 -3.56 -12.59
C THR A 15 -16.27 -3.11 -11.55
N GLU A 16 -17.56 -3.32 -11.81
CA GLU A 16 -18.68 -2.87 -10.96
C GLU A 16 -19.28 -4.00 -10.13
N LYS A 17 -19.36 -5.22 -10.68
CA LYS A 17 -19.94 -6.38 -9.99
C LYS A 17 -18.84 -7.24 -9.37
N LEU A 18 -18.83 -7.30 -8.05
CA LEU A 18 -17.97 -8.23 -7.32
C LEU A 18 -18.50 -9.66 -7.45
N LEU A 19 -17.58 -10.63 -7.45
CA LEU A 19 -17.92 -12.05 -7.45
C LEU A 19 -18.58 -12.43 -6.10
N PRO A 20 -19.48 -13.43 -6.08
CA PRO A 20 -20.03 -13.94 -4.83
C PRO A 20 -18.95 -14.35 -3.83
N THR A 21 -19.15 -14.02 -2.55
CA THR A 21 -18.24 -14.38 -1.47
C THR A 21 -17.97 -15.88 -1.42
N GLU A 22 -19.02 -16.71 -1.55
CA GLU A 22 -18.91 -18.17 -1.52
C GLU A 22 -18.09 -18.73 -2.69
N PHE A 23 -18.23 -18.10 -3.87
CA PHE A 23 -17.46 -18.49 -5.05
C PHE A 23 -15.98 -18.15 -4.89
N VAL A 24 -15.66 -16.95 -4.40
CA VAL A 24 -14.29 -16.54 -4.07
C VAL A 24 -13.67 -17.45 -3.01
N LEU A 25 -14.43 -17.80 -1.96
CA LEU A 25 -13.98 -18.71 -0.91
C LEU A 25 -13.69 -20.11 -1.43
N ALA A 26 -14.52 -20.66 -2.31
CA ALA A 26 -14.29 -21.98 -2.91
C ALA A 26 -12.99 -21.99 -3.76
N LEU A 27 -12.78 -20.97 -4.59
CA LEU A 27 -11.56 -20.82 -5.38
C LEU A 27 -10.33 -20.65 -4.48
N LEU A 28 -10.45 -19.89 -3.41
CA LEU A 28 -9.35 -19.65 -2.48
C LEU A 28 -8.95 -20.93 -1.74
N LYS A 29 -9.92 -21.69 -1.22
CA LYS A 29 -9.67 -22.98 -0.56
C LYS A 29 -9.02 -23.99 -1.51
N LEU A 30 -9.51 -24.08 -2.76
CA LEU A 30 -8.87 -24.89 -3.80
C LEU A 30 -7.41 -24.47 -3.97
N LYS A 31 -7.14 -23.17 -4.03
CA LYS A 31 -5.78 -22.67 -4.23
C LYS A 31 -4.86 -22.96 -3.04
N ILE A 32 -5.35 -22.77 -1.82
CA ILE A 32 -4.60 -23.11 -0.60
C ILE A 32 -4.26 -24.60 -0.57
N LYS A 33 -5.23 -25.47 -0.92
CA LYS A 33 -5.01 -26.92 -1.00
C LYS A 33 -3.94 -27.30 -2.03
N GLU A 34 -3.96 -26.69 -3.22
CA GLU A 34 -2.94 -26.90 -4.26
C GLU A 34 -1.52 -26.52 -3.81
N LEU A 35 -1.39 -25.54 -2.92
CA LEU A 35 -0.09 -25.07 -2.44
C LEU A 35 0.59 -26.04 -1.46
N GLY A 36 -0.14 -27.04 -0.95
CA GLY A 36 0.45 -28.19 -0.26
C GLY A 36 1.18 -27.86 1.05
N GLY A 37 0.60 -26.98 1.88
CA GLY A 37 1.14 -26.65 3.21
C GLY A 37 2.13 -25.49 3.26
N LYS A 38 2.29 -24.74 2.17
CA LYS A 38 3.01 -23.46 2.19
C LYS A 38 2.22 -22.40 2.97
N SER A 39 2.94 -21.51 3.65
CA SER A 39 2.34 -20.29 4.21
C SER A 39 1.80 -19.41 3.09
N VAL A 40 0.62 -18.83 3.31
CA VAL A 40 -0.07 -17.97 2.34
C VAL A 40 -0.26 -16.59 2.94
N PHE A 41 0.08 -15.56 2.19
CA PHE A 41 -0.26 -14.18 2.52
C PHE A 41 -1.45 -13.75 1.65
N LEU A 42 -2.59 -13.47 2.28
CA LEU A 42 -3.80 -13.06 1.59
C LEU A 42 -3.86 -11.53 1.56
N ASP A 43 -3.84 -10.96 0.35
CA ASP A 43 -3.92 -9.51 0.13
C ASP A 43 -5.16 -9.18 -0.72
N GLY A 44 -5.94 -8.19 -0.26
CA GLY A 44 -7.10 -7.69 -0.98
C GLY A 44 -8.37 -8.53 -0.85
N LEU A 45 -8.51 -9.34 0.20
CA LEU A 45 -9.76 -10.01 0.59
C LEU A 45 -9.88 -10.02 2.12
N PRO A 46 -11.11 -10.02 2.67
CA PRO A 46 -12.41 -9.75 2.03
C PRO A 46 -12.60 -8.26 1.66
N ARG A 47 -13.31 -7.96 0.57
CA ARG A 47 -13.56 -6.57 0.08
C ARG A 47 -14.97 -6.04 0.33
N GLU A 48 -15.87 -6.87 0.82
CA GLU A 48 -17.26 -6.48 1.10
C GLU A 48 -17.50 -6.33 2.59
N SER A 49 -18.30 -5.33 2.95
CA SER A 49 -18.51 -4.87 4.32
C SER A 49 -19.61 -5.61 5.09
N ASP A 50 -20.27 -6.61 4.50
CA ASP A 50 -21.30 -7.33 5.23
C ASP A 50 -20.69 -8.30 6.26
N GLN A 51 -21.20 -8.21 7.49
CA GLN A 51 -20.77 -9.04 8.62
C GLN A 51 -20.94 -10.55 8.35
N ILE A 52 -21.88 -10.90 7.47
CA ILE A 52 -22.14 -12.27 7.05
C ILE A 52 -20.97 -12.80 6.21
N SER A 53 -20.48 -12.05 5.23
CA SER A 53 -19.29 -12.43 4.44
C SER A 53 -18.05 -12.48 5.30
N TYR A 54 -17.86 -11.58 6.27
CA TYR A 54 -16.71 -11.65 7.17
C TYR A 54 -16.73 -12.88 8.08
N SER A 55 -17.86 -13.14 8.72
CA SER A 55 -18.00 -14.31 9.60
C SER A 55 -17.84 -15.60 8.83
N LEU A 56 -18.38 -15.69 7.61
CA LEU A 56 -18.14 -16.82 6.70
C LEU A 56 -16.66 -16.90 6.30
N TYR A 57 -16.04 -15.80 5.89
CA TYR A 57 -14.66 -15.78 5.40
C TYR A 57 -13.68 -16.24 6.49
N PHE A 58 -13.80 -15.66 7.68
CA PHE A 58 -12.93 -16.02 8.79
C PHE A 58 -13.26 -17.39 9.39
N ARG A 59 -14.53 -17.79 9.53
CA ARG A 59 -14.87 -19.14 10.01
C ARG A 59 -14.38 -20.23 9.06
N GLU A 60 -14.49 -19.99 7.76
CA GLU A 60 -14.22 -21.02 6.75
C GLU A 60 -12.73 -21.14 6.40
N LEU A 61 -11.94 -20.06 6.59
CA LEU A 61 -10.50 -20.05 6.31
C LEU A 61 -9.64 -20.16 7.57
N ALA A 62 -10.01 -19.53 8.68
CA ALA A 62 -9.23 -19.65 9.90
C ALA A 62 -9.32 -21.09 10.41
N GLY A 63 -8.17 -21.72 10.62
CA GLY A 63 -8.10 -23.15 10.94
C GLY A 63 -8.55 -24.08 9.80
N TYR A 64 -8.70 -23.58 8.57
CA TYR A 64 -8.90 -24.46 7.39
C TYR A 64 -7.71 -25.41 7.19
N THR A 65 -6.54 -24.99 7.66
CA THR A 65 -5.33 -25.80 7.79
C THR A 65 -4.84 -25.72 9.23
N ASP A 66 -3.95 -26.64 9.63
CA ASP A 66 -3.31 -26.61 10.96
C ASP A 66 -2.25 -25.49 11.12
N ALA A 67 -2.10 -24.62 10.11
CA ALA A 67 -1.18 -23.49 10.17
C ALA A 67 -1.69 -22.36 11.09
N ALA A 68 -0.78 -21.60 11.66
CA ALA A 68 -1.13 -20.42 12.46
C ALA A 68 -1.66 -19.29 11.57
N ASP A 69 -2.84 -18.78 11.91
CA ASP A 69 -3.43 -17.61 11.28
C ASP A 69 -3.05 -16.32 12.03
N LEU A 70 -2.87 -15.24 11.29
CA LEU A 70 -2.66 -13.90 11.84
C LEU A 70 -3.22 -12.83 10.91
N PHE A 71 -3.54 -11.67 11.47
CA PHE A 71 -3.89 -10.48 10.69
C PHE A 71 -2.75 -9.48 10.68
N VAL A 72 -2.52 -8.83 9.52
CA VAL A 72 -1.63 -7.69 9.39
C VAL A 72 -2.47 -6.48 9.07
N LEU A 73 -2.55 -5.54 10.00
CA LEU A 73 -3.33 -4.32 9.87
C LEU A 73 -2.37 -3.14 9.69
N ILE A 74 -2.52 -2.44 8.56
CA ILE A 74 -1.64 -1.33 8.19
C ILE A 74 -2.44 -0.03 8.28
N ASP A 75 -1.99 0.84 9.16
CA ASP A 75 -2.57 2.15 9.46
C ASP A 75 -1.71 3.25 8.82
N ILE A 76 -2.29 3.92 7.82
CA ILE A 76 -1.66 4.99 7.04
C ILE A 76 -2.66 6.14 6.92
N PRO A 77 -2.30 7.38 7.30
CA PRO A 77 -3.20 8.51 7.18
C PRO A 77 -3.64 8.78 5.73
N GLU A 78 -4.88 9.23 5.52
CA GLU A 78 -5.40 9.54 4.19
C GLU A 78 -4.51 10.56 3.45
N SER A 79 -4.01 11.55 4.18
CA SER A 79 -3.11 12.60 3.66
C SER A 79 -1.80 12.03 3.09
N VAL A 80 -1.25 10.97 3.70
CA VAL A 80 -0.05 10.28 3.19
C VAL A 80 -0.39 9.50 1.93
N ILE A 81 -1.53 8.79 1.92
CA ILE A 81 -1.98 8.02 0.75
C ILE A 81 -2.21 8.95 -0.44
N ASP A 82 -2.83 10.11 -0.20
CA ASP A 82 -3.11 11.13 -1.20
C ASP A 82 -1.85 11.65 -1.88
N GLU A 83 -0.84 12.01 -1.11
CA GLU A 83 0.45 12.48 -1.62
C GLU A 83 1.23 11.38 -2.36
N ARG A 84 1.12 10.13 -1.88
CA ARG A 84 1.71 8.97 -2.57
C ARG A 84 1.08 8.71 -3.93
N ILE A 85 -0.22 8.95 -4.08
CA ILE A 85 -0.96 8.79 -5.35
C ILE A 85 -0.70 10.00 -6.26
N LYS A 86 -0.95 11.23 -5.80
CA LYS A 86 -0.88 12.46 -6.61
C LYS A 86 0.40 12.64 -7.40
N TYR A 87 1.52 12.31 -6.77
CA TYR A 87 2.85 12.53 -7.34
C TYR A 87 3.49 11.24 -7.88
N ARG A 88 2.71 10.15 -7.99
CA ARG A 88 3.20 8.88 -8.52
C ARG A 88 3.55 9.01 -10.00
N VAL A 89 4.69 8.44 -10.34
CA VAL A 89 5.11 8.21 -11.73
C VAL A 89 5.47 6.74 -11.91
N ILE A 90 5.24 6.23 -13.11
CA ILE A 90 5.45 4.84 -13.48
C ILE A 90 6.40 4.78 -14.66
N CYS A 91 7.32 3.82 -14.63
CA CYS A 91 8.13 3.52 -15.80
C CYS A 91 7.27 2.76 -16.83
N PRO A 92 7.13 3.25 -18.07
CA PRO A 92 6.30 2.61 -19.09
C PRO A 92 6.85 1.25 -19.57
N LEU A 93 8.12 0.95 -19.30
CA LEU A 93 8.75 -0.30 -19.74
C LEU A 93 8.67 -1.43 -18.71
N CYS A 94 8.93 -1.12 -17.43
CA CYS A 94 9.02 -2.14 -16.37
C CYS A 94 7.97 -1.96 -15.27
N ASN A 95 7.06 -0.98 -15.40
CA ASN A 95 6.01 -0.66 -14.43
C ASN A 95 6.51 -0.37 -13.01
N THR A 96 7.80 -0.07 -12.85
CA THR A 96 8.35 0.36 -11.56
C THR A 96 7.71 1.69 -11.18
N SER A 97 7.16 1.77 -9.97
CA SER A 97 6.54 2.96 -9.42
C SER A 97 7.55 3.77 -8.62
N ARG A 98 7.50 5.09 -8.79
CA ARG A 98 8.25 6.10 -8.02
C ARG A 98 7.31 7.27 -7.71
N ASN A 99 7.80 8.26 -6.97
CA ASN A 99 7.04 9.45 -6.61
C ASN A 99 7.92 10.68 -6.72
N LYS A 100 7.49 11.70 -7.47
CA LYS A 100 8.28 12.92 -7.72
C LYS A 100 8.61 13.70 -6.44
N LYS A 101 7.83 13.51 -5.37
CA LYS A 101 7.91 14.26 -4.12
C LYS A 101 8.47 13.44 -2.96
N LEU A 102 8.14 12.15 -2.88
CA LEU A 102 8.38 11.31 -1.69
C LEU A 102 9.31 10.10 -1.94
N LEU A 103 9.54 9.73 -3.20
CA LEU A 103 10.33 8.54 -3.55
C LEU A 103 10.95 8.71 -4.94
N ILE A 104 11.96 9.58 -5.02
CA ILE A 104 12.65 9.92 -6.26
C ILE A 104 13.53 8.77 -6.77
N THR A 105 14.05 8.93 -7.99
CA THR A 105 15.08 8.04 -8.55
C THR A 105 16.45 8.67 -8.38
N SER A 106 17.50 7.88 -8.60
CA SER A 106 18.88 8.38 -8.58
C SER A 106 19.21 9.38 -9.70
N LYS A 107 18.36 9.49 -10.74
CA LYS A 107 18.61 10.37 -11.90
C LYS A 107 17.37 11.19 -12.25
N ILE A 108 17.54 12.51 -12.28
CA ILE A 108 16.50 13.47 -12.62
C ILE A 108 17.01 14.31 -13.79
N GLU A 109 16.15 14.51 -14.77
CA GLU A 109 16.42 15.31 -15.97
C GLU A 109 15.35 16.41 -16.11
N SER A 110 15.61 17.38 -16.98
CA SER A 110 14.69 18.48 -17.26
C SER A 110 14.59 18.73 -18.76
N ASP A 111 13.39 19.03 -19.23
CA ASP A 111 13.19 19.49 -20.61
C ASP A 111 13.54 20.98 -20.69
N SER A 112 14.60 21.30 -21.42
CA SER A 112 15.32 22.59 -21.45
C SER A 112 14.53 23.82 -21.98
N ALA A 113 13.22 23.72 -22.12
CA ALA A 113 12.34 24.84 -22.52
C ALA A 113 11.41 25.31 -21.38
N ASP A 114 10.90 24.41 -20.54
CA ASP A 114 9.78 24.70 -19.63
C ASP A 114 10.12 24.48 -18.13
N ASN A 115 11.38 24.13 -17.81
CA ASN A 115 11.82 23.75 -16.45
C ASN A 115 11.01 22.60 -15.82
N GLU A 116 10.37 21.76 -16.63
CA GLU A 116 9.72 20.57 -16.11
C GLU A 116 10.76 19.49 -15.80
N PHE A 117 10.75 19.00 -14.56
CA PHE A 117 11.61 17.92 -14.10
C PHE A 117 10.91 16.57 -14.22
N TYR A 118 11.66 15.56 -14.65
CA TYR A 118 11.19 14.19 -14.72
C TYR A 118 12.21 13.21 -14.16
N LEU A 119 11.68 12.12 -13.60
CA LEU A 119 12.48 11.03 -13.09
C LEU A 119 12.88 10.09 -14.24
N VAL A 120 14.11 9.58 -14.20
CA VAL A 120 14.59 8.55 -15.09
C VAL A 120 14.65 7.23 -14.33
N CYS A 121 14.06 6.17 -14.88
CA CYS A 121 13.96 4.89 -14.19
C CYS A 121 15.35 4.34 -13.83
N ASP A 122 15.53 4.04 -12.54
CA ASP A 122 16.75 3.52 -11.94
C ASP A 122 16.70 2.00 -11.68
N ASN A 123 15.65 1.33 -12.18
CA ASN A 123 15.57 -0.13 -12.08
C ASN A 123 16.70 -0.75 -12.92
N PRO A 124 17.59 -1.59 -12.35
CA PRO A 124 18.72 -2.18 -13.08
C PRO A 124 18.35 -2.97 -14.32
N THR A 125 17.14 -3.52 -14.38
CA THR A 125 16.64 -4.27 -15.56
C THR A 125 15.98 -3.37 -16.60
N CYS A 126 15.88 -2.07 -16.34
CA CYS A 126 15.31 -1.08 -17.24
C CYS A 126 16.42 -0.30 -17.97
N ARG A 127 16.11 0.18 -19.17
CA ARG A 127 17.04 0.94 -20.02
C ARG A 127 16.96 2.45 -19.77
N GLY A 128 16.74 2.88 -18.52
CA GLY A 128 16.68 4.30 -18.17
C GLY A 128 15.55 5.07 -18.84
N ALA A 129 14.33 4.50 -18.88
CA ALA A 129 13.19 5.18 -19.48
C ALA A 129 12.72 6.37 -18.63
N ARG A 130 12.25 7.43 -19.29
CA ARG A 130 11.52 8.54 -18.66
C ARG A 130 10.28 7.97 -17.95
N MET A 131 10.08 8.37 -16.69
CA MET A 131 8.91 7.98 -15.92
C MET A 131 7.76 8.96 -16.16
N GLU A 132 6.55 8.43 -16.25
CA GLU A 132 5.36 9.17 -16.65
C GLU A 132 4.31 9.15 -15.54
N PRO A 133 3.53 10.23 -15.35
CA PRO A 133 2.42 10.23 -14.41
C PRO A 133 1.38 9.21 -14.87
N LYS A 134 0.75 8.52 -13.91
CA LYS A 134 -0.37 7.65 -14.23
C LYS A 134 -1.65 8.47 -14.41
N GLU A 135 -2.46 8.11 -15.39
CA GLU A 135 -3.75 8.76 -15.62
C GLU A 135 -4.64 8.69 -14.37
N GLY A 136 -5.26 9.83 -14.02
CA GLY A 136 -6.18 9.96 -12.89
C GLY A 136 -5.52 10.13 -11.52
N ASP A 137 -4.21 9.91 -11.39
CA ASP A 137 -3.51 10.05 -10.11
C ASP A 137 -3.51 11.48 -9.58
N ASN A 138 -3.61 12.49 -10.47
CA ASN A 138 -3.76 13.89 -10.10
C ASN A 138 -5.00 14.18 -9.22
N LEU A 139 -6.01 13.30 -9.26
CA LEU A 139 -7.20 13.37 -8.40
C LEU A 139 -6.93 12.86 -6.97
N GLY A 140 -5.76 12.27 -6.71
CA GLY A 140 -5.36 11.76 -5.41
C GLY A 140 -6.26 10.64 -4.90
N ILE A 141 -6.66 10.70 -3.64
CA ILE A 141 -7.56 9.70 -3.05
C ILE A 141 -9.02 9.83 -3.52
N ASN A 142 -9.43 10.93 -4.14
CA ASN A 142 -10.85 11.19 -4.43
C ASN A 142 -11.57 10.02 -5.14
N PRO A 143 -10.99 9.40 -6.20
CA PRO A 143 -11.65 8.29 -6.88
C PRO A 143 -11.77 7.02 -6.03
N ILE A 144 -10.91 6.86 -5.02
CA ILE A 144 -10.86 5.67 -4.16
C ILE A 144 -11.40 5.92 -2.76
N LYS A 145 -11.89 7.13 -2.45
CA LYS A 145 -12.34 7.49 -1.10
C LYS A 145 -13.43 6.57 -0.57
N GLY A 146 -14.40 6.20 -1.42
CA GLY A 146 -15.43 5.22 -1.06
C GLY A 146 -14.87 3.82 -0.74
N ARG A 147 -13.71 3.45 -1.30
CA ARG A 147 -13.02 2.20 -0.96
C ARG A 147 -12.28 2.32 0.36
N LEU A 148 -11.58 3.43 0.61
CA LEU A 148 -10.88 3.68 1.87
C LEU A 148 -11.82 3.65 3.08
N LEU A 149 -13.03 4.24 2.96
CA LEU A 149 -14.05 4.17 4.00
C LEU A 149 -14.50 2.74 4.29
N LYS A 150 -14.69 1.92 3.25
CA LYS A 150 -15.02 0.50 3.42
C LYS A 150 -13.85 -0.23 4.09
N ASP A 151 -12.62 -0.03 3.63
CA ASP A 151 -11.40 -0.62 4.19
C ASP A 151 -11.27 -0.29 5.69
N GLU A 152 -11.60 0.93 6.10
CA GLU A 152 -11.62 1.34 7.51
C GLU A 152 -12.65 0.54 8.34
N GLU A 153 -13.86 0.33 7.82
CA GLU A 153 -14.88 -0.51 8.46
C GLU A 153 -14.41 -1.97 8.59
N ILE A 154 -13.73 -2.51 7.57
CA ILE A 154 -13.13 -3.85 7.59
C ILE A 154 -12.11 -3.94 8.71
N ILE A 155 -11.17 -2.99 8.76
CA ILE A 155 -10.09 -2.96 9.76
C ILE A 155 -10.68 -2.88 11.18
N LYS A 156 -11.68 -2.03 11.42
CA LYS A 156 -12.37 -1.93 12.72
C LYS A 156 -13.02 -3.25 13.13
N THR A 157 -13.67 -3.93 12.18
CA THR A 157 -14.28 -5.24 12.42
C THR A 157 -13.21 -6.27 12.78
N VAL A 158 -12.14 -6.40 11.99
CA VAL A 158 -11.04 -7.34 12.24
C VAL A 158 -10.36 -7.05 13.57
N PHE A 159 -10.21 -5.77 13.92
CA PHE A 159 -9.63 -5.34 15.19
C PHE A 159 -10.46 -5.84 16.39
N SER A 160 -11.79 -5.86 16.27
CA SER A 160 -12.70 -6.37 17.31
C SER A 160 -12.71 -7.89 17.47
N LEU A 161 -12.21 -8.65 16.50
CA LEU A 161 -12.23 -10.12 16.57
C LEU A 161 -11.25 -10.63 17.63
N HIS A 162 -11.62 -11.65 18.38
CA HIS A 162 -10.74 -12.30 19.36
C HIS A 162 -10.26 -13.66 18.84
N GLY A 163 -9.17 -14.19 19.40
CA GLY A 163 -8.67 -15.53 19.11
C GLY A 163 -7.64 -15.63 17.98
N ILE A 164 -7.60 -14.67 17.06
CA ILE A 164 -6.55 -14.58 16.02
C ILE A 164 -5.58 -13.43 16.36
N PRO A 165 -4.27 -13.72 16.46
CA PRO A 165 -3.24 -12.69 16.66
C PRO A 165 -3.25 -11.60 15.58
N LYS A 166 -2.81 -10.40 15.97
CA LYS A 166 -2.79 -9.22 15.09
C LYS A 166 -1.43 -8.56 15.15
N ILE A 167 -0.91 -8.23 13.97
CA ILE A 167 0.24 -7.36 13.76
C ILE A 167 -0.32 -5.99 13.40
N LEU A 168 0.05 -4.97 14.17
CA LEU A 168 -0.41 -3.59 13.98
C LEU A 168 0.75 -2.74 13.48
N LEU A 169 0.64 -2.22 12.27
CA LEU A 169 1.67 -1.44 11.61
C LEU A 169 1.19 -0.02 11.42
N ARG A 170 1.80 0.93 12.12
CA ARG A 170 1.60 2.35 11.85
C ARG A 170 2.69 2.84 10.91
N ASN A 171 2.31 3.47 9.81
CA ASN A 171 3.24 4.10 8.86
C ASN A 171 3.46 5.59 9.16
N HIS A 172 3.09 6.04 10.35
CA HIS A 172 3.27 7.42 10.78
C HIS A 172 3.59 7.47 12.28
N VAL A 173 4.26 8.54 12.70
CA VAL A 173 4.62 8.79 14.09
C VAL A 173 4.35 10.27 14.43
N PRO A 174 3.73 10.59 15.58
CA PRO A 174 3.56 11.98 16.01
C PRO A 174 4.91 12.70 16.05
N ALA A 175 4.95 13.94 15.55
CA ALA A 175 6.19 14.72 15.44
C ALA A 175 6.89 14.88 16.80
N ALA A 176 6.11 15.03 17.88
CA ALA A 176 6.61 15.10 19.25
C ALA A 176 7.30 13.81 19.75
N GLN A 177 7.03 12.66 19.13
CA GLN A 177 7.56 11.36 19.52
C GLN A 177 8.60 10.80 18.53
N ALA A 178 8.73 11.39 17.34
CA ALA A 178 9.57 10.86 16.27
C ALA A 178 11.01 10.62 16.73
N LYS A 179 11.67 11.65 17.27
CA LYS A 179 13.07 11.58 17.74
C LYS A 179 13.32 10.60 18.89
N LYS A 180 12.27 10.12 19.56
CA LYS A 180 12.41 9.12 20.64
C LYS A 180 12.53 7.71 20.08
N TYR A 181 11.88 7.42 18.95
CA TYR A 181 11.68 6.07 18.46
C TYR A 181 12.31 5.81 17.09
N PHE A 182 12.62 6.85 16.33
CA PHE A 182 13.11 6.76 14.97
C PHE A 182 14.26 7.74 14.73
N ASP A 183 15.19 7.31 13.89
CA ASP A 183 16.24 8.16 13.35
C ASP A 183 15.74 8.94 12.12
N ASP A 184 16.37 10.09 11.82
CA ASP A 184 15.92 10.98 10.74
C ASP A 184 15.88 10.28 9.36
N TYR A 185 16.77 9.31 9.11
CA TYR A 185 16.82 8.56 7.85
C TYR A 185 15.68 7.54 7.70
N GLU A 186 14.90 7.29 8.76
CA GLU A 186 13.75 6.38 8.74
C GLU A 186 12.44 7.12 8.41
N LEU A 187 12.46 8.45 8.54
CA LEU A 187 11.34 9.32 8.20
C LEU A 187 11.32 9.56 6.69
N THR A 188 10.14 9.64 6.11
CA THR A 188 9.97 9.96 4.69
C THR A 188 10.29 11.43 4.48
N PRO A 189 11.31 11.79 3.68
CA PRO A 189 11.57 13.19 3.36
C PRO A 189 10.71 13.65 2.17
N GLU A 190 10.69 14.96 1.96
CA GLU A 190 10.16 15.59 0.76
C GLU A 190 11.32 16.07 -0.11
N TYR A 191 11.18 15.84 -1.42
CA TYR A 191 12.14 16.26 -2.44
C TYR A 191 11.55 17.36 -3.31
N SER A 192 12.39 18.36 -3.62
CA SER A 192 12.12 19.38 -4.64
C SER A 192 13.33 19.54 -5.57
N PHE A 193 13.09 20.06 -6.76
CA PHE A 193 14.11 20.15 -7.82
C PHE A 193 14.34 21.60 -8.23
N GLU A 194 15.60 21.96 -8.43
CA GLU A 194 16.02 23.25 -8.96
C GLU A 194 17.05 23.06 -10.07
N TRP A 195 17.05 23.94 -11.07
CA TRP A 195 18.06 23.92 -12.12
C TRP A 195 19.31 24.68 -11.68
N GLU A 196 20.44 23.98 -11.59
CA GLU A 196 21.73 24.58 -11.24
C GLU A 196 22.47 25.05 -12.49
N LYS A 197 22.53 26.37 -12.68
CA LYS A 197 23.08 26.99 -13.90
C LYS A 197 24.59 26.78 -14.07
N GLU A 198 25.34 26.69 -12.97
CA GLU A 198 26.80 26.57 -12.98
C GLU A 198 27.24 25.18 -13.45
N GLU A 199 26.64 24.13 -12.90
CA GLU A 199 26.95 22.75 -13.24
C GLU A 199 26.07 22.16 -14.35
N LYS A 200 25.06 22.92 -14.83
CA LYS A 200 24.06 22.49 -15.83
C LYS A 200 23.40 21.15 -15.47
N LYS A 201 23.06 20.98 -14.20
CA LYS A 201 22.44 19.77 -13.66
C LYS A 201 21.20 20.12 -12.81
N VAL A 202 20.38 19.11 -12.56
CA VAL A 202 19.28 19.22 -11.61
C VAL A 202 19.83 19.07 -10.19
N LYS A 203 19.59 20.08 -9.36
CA LYS A 203 19.86 20.04 -7.92
C LYS A 203 18.64 19.48 -7.20
N VAL A 204 18.85 18.45 -6.39
CA VAL A 204 17.83 17.85 -5.52
C VAL A 204 17.94 18.49 -4.14
N ILE A 205 16.83 19.00 -3.63
CA ILE A 205 16.71 19.52 -2.28
C ILE A 205 15.85 18.54 -1.49
N GLU A 206 16.41 18.05 -0.39
CA GLU A 206 15.73 17.17 0.55
C GLU A 206 15.39 17.96 1.82
N LYS A 207 14.16 17.83 2.31
CA LYS A 207 13.72 18.46 3.56
C LYS A 207 12.77 17.53 4.34
N PRO A 208 12.66 17.71 5.67
CA PRO A 208 11.69 16.97 6.46
C PRO A 208 10.26 17.20 5.96
N TRP A 209 9.46 16.13 5.95
CA TRP A 209 8.07 16.17 5.52
C TRP A 209 7.14 15.84 6.67
N THR A 210 6.32 16.82 7.07
CA THR A 210 5.25 16.62 8.08
C THR A 210 3.87 16.70 7.43
N ILE A 211 2.96 15.91 7.97
CA ILE A 211 1.54 15.87 7.58
C ILE A 211 0.67 15.83 8.82
N LYS A 212 -0.60 16.20 8.68
CA LYS A 212 -1.60 15.90 9.71
C LYS A 212 -2.19 14.52 9.47
N ASP A 213 -2.27 13.73 10.52
CA ASP A 213 -3.04 12.48 10.49
C ASP A 213 -4.55 12.75 10.45
N ASP A 214 -5.34 11.69 10.37
CA ASP A 214 -6.79 11.77 10.26
C ASP A 214 -7.47 12.30 11.54
N ASN A 215 -6.71 12.44 12.64
CA ASN A 215 -7.13 13.06 13.90
C ASN A 215 -6.62 14.52 14.04
N GLY A 216 -5.91 15.04 13.04
CA GLY A 216 -5.36 16.39 13.02
C GLY A 216 -4.03 16.56 13.75
N VAL A 217 -3.38 15.47 14.19
CA VAL A 217 -2.07 15.50 14.86
C VAL A 217 -0.97 15.59 13.82
N GLU A 218 0.00 16.48 14.06
CA GLU A 218 1.18 16.59 13.19
C GLU A 218 2.11 15.38 13.37
N CYS A 219 2.40 14.71 12.26
CA CYS A 219 3.09 13.43 12.19
C CYS A 219 4.11 13.43 11.06
N PHE A 220 5.14 12.60 11.21
CA PHE A 220 6.01 12.18 10.11
C PHE A 220 5.50 10.86 9.54
N SER A 221 5.60 10.69 8.22
CA SER A 221 5.41 9.38 7.59
C SER A 221 6.71 8.58 7.66
N LEU A 222 6.61 7.26 7.86
CA LEU A 222 7.75 6.36 7.90
C LEU A 222 8.03 5.76 6.52
N LEU A 223 9.31 5.62 6.20
CA LEU A 223 9.73 4.81 5.05
C LEU A 223 9.30 3.35 5.23
N ALA A 224 9.27 2.58 4.14
CA ALA A 224 8.88 1.17 4.20
C ALA A 224 9.78 0.29 5.11
N PRO A 225 11.12 0.45 5.12
CA PRO A 225 12.01 -0.39 5.92
C PRO A 225 11.69 -0.46 7.43
N PRO A 226 11.55 0.66 8.18
CA PRO A 226 11.24 0.59 9.61
C PRO A 226 9.89 -0.12 9.88
N VAL A 227 8.89 0.07 9.02
CA VAL A 227 7.59 -0.60 9.14
C VAL A 227 7.71 -2.11 8.87
N MET A 228 8.53 -2.51 7.91
CA MET A 228 8.82 -3.92 7.63
C MET A 228 9.53 -4.58 8.81
N VAL A 229 10.51 -3.90 9.41
CA VAL A 229 11.18 -4.40 10.63
C VAL A 229 10.17 -4.57 11.78
N ALA A 230 9.25 -3.63 11.97
CA ALA A 230 8.18 -3.76 12.97
C ALA A 230 7.27 -4.95 12.69
N MET A 231 6.93 -5.21 11.42
CA MET A 231 6.15 -6.38 11.00
C MET A 231 6.86 -7.68 11.34
N VAL A 232 8.14 -7.81 10.98
CA VAL A 232 8.91 -9.04 11.23
C VAL A 232 9.05 -9.31 12.73
N LYS A 233 9.30 -8.27 13.54
CA LYS A 233 9.39 -8.41 15.01
C LYS A 233 8.07 -8.90 15.61
N GLN A 234 6.95 -8.24 15.28
CA GLN A 234 5.63 -8.66 15.78
C GLN A 234 5.24 -10.05 15.26
N MET A 235 5.62 -10.39 14.02
CA MET A 235 5.37 -11.71 13.46
C MET A 235 6.13 -12.81 14.20
N ALA A 236 7.41 -12.58 14.54
CA ALA A 236 8.20 -13.53 15.32
C ALA A 236 7.59 -13.76 16.71
N GLU A 237 7.18 -12.68 17.39
CA GLU A 237 6.50 -12.75 18.69
C GLU A 237 5.18 -13.53 18.62
N VAL A 238 4.34 -13.24 17.62
CA VAL A 238 3.04 -13.89 17.42
C VAL A 238 3.19 -15.38 17.09
N LEU A 239 4.15 -15.73 16.24
CA LEU A 239 4.42 -17.11 15.84
C LEU A 239 5.27 -17.87 16.85
N LYS A 240 5.79 -17.20 17.89
CA LYS A 240 6.67 -17.75 18.93
C LYS A 240 7.92 -18.41 18.36
N ILE A 241 8.58 -17.72 17.43
CA ILE A 241 9.82 -18.15 16.77
C ILE A 241 11.01 -17.25 17.11
#